data_AF-A0A257GUZ7-F1
#
_entry.id   AF-A0A257GUZ7-F1
#
_cell.length_a   1.000
_cell.length_b   1.000
_cell.length_c   1.000
_cell.angle_alpha   90.00
_cell.angle_beta   90.00
_cell.angle_gamma   90.00
#
_symmetry.space_group_name_H-M   'P 1'
#
loop_
_entity.id
_entity.type
_entity.pdbx_description
1 polymer ?
#
loop_
_entity_poly.entity_id
_entity_poly.type
_entity_poly.pdbx_seq_one_letter_code
_entity_poly.pdbx_strand_id
1 'polypeptide(L)'
;GALIIYIAFTIVVTEWRTHLRRTMNDMDSRANQKAIDSLLNFETVKYFGNESFEARRYDENLVRYQAAAIKSQKSLSLLNVGQQFIIGVGLVLILWRSTVVLVNTLMIQLYIPLNFLGVIYREIKQSLTDLDRMFTLLMADREIADEPGAPALVIADRTQGPEVRFERVRFHYESNRTILHDLSFTIPAGTITAVVGRSGAGKSTLARLLFRFYD
;
A
#
# COMPACT_ATOMS: atom_id res chain seq x y z
N GLY A 1 29.85 -3.10 -32.93
CA GLY A 1 29.07 -2.04 -33.59
C GLY A 1 27.62 -2.03 -33.14
N ALA A 2 26.77 -2.90 -33.71
CA ALA A 2 25.33 -2.93 -33.46
C ALA A 2 24.93 -3.05 -31.98
N LEU A 3 25.67 -3.84 -31.19
CA LEU A 3 25.38 -4.04 -29.76
C LEU A 3 25.59 -2.75 -28.92
N ILE A 4 26.59 -1.94 -29.26
CA ILE A 4 26.85 -0.64 -28.60
C ILE A 4 25.75 0.35 -28.96
N ILE A 5 25.33 0.37 -30.23
CA ILE A 5 24.22 1.21 -30.71
C ILE A 5 22.91 0.82 -30.00
N TYR A 6 22.66 -0.48 -29.85
CA TYR A 6 21.49 -0.99 -29.13
C TYR A 6 21.47 -0.55 -27.67
N ILE A 7 22.59 -0.72 -26.96
CA ILE A 7 22.71 -0.32 -25.55
C ILE A 7 22.53 1.19 -25.40
N ALA A 8 23.23 1.99 -26.23
CA ALA A 8 23.14 3.45 -26.18
C ALA A 8 21.72 3.96 -26.48
N PHE A 9 21.09 3.45 -27.55
CA PHE A 9 19.70 3.77 -27.87
C PHE A 9 18.75 3.39 -26.74
N THR A 10 18.92 2.19 -26.18
CA THR A 10 18.06 1.69 -25.10
C THR A 10 18.17 2.56 -23.85
N ILE A 11 19.37 2.94 -23.43
CA ILE A 11 19.59 3.78 -22.25
C ILE A 11 18.96 5.16 -22.46
N VAL A 12 19.31 5.85 -23.55
CA VAL A 12 18.84 7.21 -23.83
C VAL A 12 17.32 7.28 -23.92
N VAL A 13 16.70 6.35 -24.65
CA VAL A 13 15.24 6.34 -24.81
C VAL A 13 14.53 5.91 -23.51
N THR A 14 15.12 5.00 -22.74
CA THR A 14 14.56 4.58 -21.44
C THR A 14 14.60 5.71 -20.42
N GLU A 15 15.71 6.46 -20.36
CA GLU A 15 15.86 7.60 -19.46
C GLU A 15 14.87 8.71 -19.81
N TRP A 16 14.74 9.06 -21.09
CA TRP A 16 13.72 10.01 -21.56
C TRP A 16 12.29 9.55 -21.23
N ARG A 17 11.96 8.27 -21.47
CA ARG A 17 10.63 7.71 -21.16
C ARG A 17 10.33 7.71 -19.67
N THR A 18 11.34 7.64 -18.82
CA THR A 18 11.15 7.60 -17.37
C THR A 18 10.36 8.82 -16.88
N HIS A 19 10.56 9.99 -17.49
CA HIS A 19 9.75 11.17 -17.21
C HIS A 19 8.26 10.96 -17.55
N LEU A 20 7.95 10.42 -18.74
CA LEU A 20 6.57 10.15 -19.17
C LEU A 20 5.87 9.16 -18.24
N ARG A 21 6.60 8.13 -17.80
CA ARG A 21 6.09 7.13 -16.86
C ARG A 21 5.83 7.73 -15.48
N ARG A 22 6.69 8.64 -15.00
CA ARG A 22 6.47 9.38 -13.76
C ARG A 22 5.24 10.27 -13.83
N THR A 23 5.05 11.01 -14.93
CA THR A 23 3.83 11.83 -15.12
C THR A 23 2.57 10.96 -15.14
N MET A 24 2.58 9.81 -15.80
CA MET A 24 1.45 8.87 -15.80
C MET A 24 1.12 8.39 -14.37
N ASN A 25 2.13 7.98 -13.60
CA ASN A 25 1.93 7.51 -12.23
C ASN A 25 1.40 8.61 -11.29
N ASP A 26 1.86 9.85 -11.43
CA ASP A 26 1.34 10.99 -10.64
C ASP A 26 -0.13 11.28 -10.98
N MET A 27 -0.52 11.22 -12.26
CA MET A 27 -1.91 11.40 -12.67
C MET A 27 -2.82 10.26 -12.16
N ASP A 28 -2.34 9.02 -12.20
CA ASP A 28 -3.05 7.84 -11.66
C ASP A 28 -3.31 7.97 -10.17
N SER A 29 -2.28 8.34 -9.40
CA SER A 29 -2.38 8.55 -7.96
C SER A 29 -3.39 9.65 -7.61
N ARG A 30 -3.36 10.79 -8.33
CA ARG A 30 -4.32 11.90 -8.13
C ARG A 30 -5.76 11.52 -8.45
N ALA A 31 -5.97 10.71 -9.51
CA ALA A 31 -7.30 10.23 -9.86
C ALA A 31 -7.85 9.29 -8.76
N ASN A 32 -7.04 8.32 -8.32
CA ASN A 32 -7.42 7.41 -7.25
C ASN A 32 -7.67 8.11 -5.91
N GLN A 33 -6.82 9.08 -5.55
CA GLN A 33 -7.00 9.82 -4.30
C GLN A 33 -8.34 10.56 -4.27
N LYS A 34 -8.71 11.24 -5.36
CA LYS A 34 -10.03 11.90 -5.46
C LYS A 34 -11.20 10.93 -5.40
N ALA A 35 -11.09 9.74 -6.01
CA ALA A 35 -12.14 8.74 -5.93
C ALA A 35 -12.33 8.25 -4.49
N ILE A 36 -11.23 7.99 -3.79
CA ILE A 36 -11.24 7.58 -2.38
C ILE A 36 -11.84 8.68 -1.51
N ASP A 37 -11.44 9.94 -1.67
CA ASP A 37 -11.97 11.07 -0.91
C ASP A 37 -13.48 11.24 -1.08
N SER A 38 -14.00 11.05 -2.30
CA SER A 38 -15.44 11.10 -2.58
C SER A 38 -16.21 9.93 -1.96
N LEU A 39 -15.60 8.76 -1.85
CA LEU A 39 -16.20 7.59 -1.19
C LEU A 39 -16.18 7.71 0.34
N LEU A 40 -15.07 8.20 0.91
CA LEU A 40 -14.97 8.45 2.35
C LEU A 40 -15.97 9.53 2.80
N ASN A 41 -16.20 10.54 1.96
CA ASN A 41 -17.12 11.65 2.24
C ASN A 41 -18.49 11.49 1.55
N PHE A 42 -18.95 10.25 1.30
CA PHE A 42 -20.17 10.01 0.52
C PHE A 42 -21.40 10.72 1.14
N GLU A 43 -21.49 10.79 2.46
CA GLU A 43 -22.59 11.47 3.17
C GLU A 43 -22.63 12.95 2.79
N THR A 44 -21.48 13.61 2.74
CA THR A 44 -21.37 15.02 2.35
C THR A 44 -21.82 15.21 0.90
N VAL A 45 -21.36 14.35 -0.01
CA VAL A 45 -21.76 14.43 -1.43
C VAL A 45 -23.28 14.27 -1.58
N LYS A 46 -23.88 13.35 -0.80
CA LYS A 46 -25.33 13.10 -0.78
C LYS A 46 -26.11 14.25 -0.16
N TYR A 47 -25.63 14.83 0.95
CA TYR A 47 -26.28 15.96 1.61
C TYR A 47 -26.37 17.20 0.70
N PHE A 48 -25.36 17.42 -0.14
CA PHE A 48 -25.32 18.55 -1.06
C PHE A 48 -25.83 18.22 -2.48
N GLY A 49 -26.27 16.98 -2.76
CA GLY A 49 -26.76 16.57 -4.08
C GLY A 49 -25.74 16.76 -5.21
N ASN A 50 -24.45 16.62 -4.89
CA ASN A 50 -23.35 17.05 -5.76
C ASN A 50 -22.70 15.89 -6.54
N GLU A 51 -23.40 14.77 -6.71
CA GLU A 51 -22.86 13.56 -7.35
C GLU A 51 -22.42 13.82 -8.79
N SER A 52 -23.22 14.56 -9.55
CA SER A 52 -22.90 14.89 -10.96
C SER A 52 -21.68 15.79 -11.08
N PHE A 53 -21.41 16.62 -10.07
CA PHE A 53 -20.22 17.46 -10.02
C PHE A 53 -18.98 16.61 -9.75
N GLU A 54 -19.01 15.74 -8.73
CA GLU A 54 -17.88 14.86 -8.42
C GLU A 54 -17.61 13.83 -9.52
N ALA A 55 -18.65 13.29 -10.16
CA ALA A 55 -18.49 12.39 -11.31
C ALA A 55 -17.77 13.07 -12.49
N ARG A 56 -18.17 14.30 -12.86
CA ARG A 56 -17.49 15.07 -13.92
C ARG A 56 -16.06 15.42 -13.54
N ARG A 57 -15.83 15.83 -12.30
CA ARG A 57 -14.49 16.12 -11.79
C ARG A 57 -13.59 14.90 -11.85
N TYR A 58 -14.10 13.72 -11.49
CA TYR A 58 -13.35 12.46 -11.61
C TYR A 58 -13.04 12.14 -13.08
N ASP A 59 -14.03 12.25 -13.97
CA ASP A 59 -13.89 12.00 -15.41
C ASP A 59 -12.82 12.89 -16.06
N GLU A 60 -12.77 14.18 -15.73
CA GLU A 60 -11.71 15.09 -16.22
C GLU A 60 -10.30 14.64 -15.80
N ASN A 61 -10.15 14.10 -14.59
CA ASN A 61 -8.85 13.58 -14.13
C ASN A 61 -8.52 12.26 -14.82
N LEU A 62 -9.51 11.41 -15.08
CA LEU A 62 -9.34 10.19 -15.87
C LEU A 62 -8.90 10.47 -17.30
N VAL A 63 -9.48 11.48 -17.97
CA VAL A 63 -9.05 11.86 -19.34
C VAL A 63 -7.58 12.29 -19.37
N ARG A 64 -7.13 13.05 -18.37
CA ARG A 64 -5.71 13.45 -18.25
C ARG A 64 -4.80 12.26 -17.98
N TYR A 65 -5.22 11.35 -17.10
CA TYR A 65 -4.51 10.08 -16.87
C TYR A 65 -4.43 9.24 -18.14
N GLN A 66 -5.54 9.04 -18.85
CA GLN A 66 -5.59 8.28 -20.11
C GLN A 66 -4.65 8.87 -21.16
N ALA A 67 -4.62 10.20 -21.33
CA ALA A 67 -3.71 10.85 -22.24
C ALA A 67 -2.23 10.60 -21.87
N ALA A 68 -1.89 10.68 -20.58
CA ALA A 68 -0.54 10.37 -20.08
C ALA A 68 -0.19 8.88 -20.25
N ALA A 69 -1.14 7.98 -19.98
CA ALA A 69 -0.98 6.53 -20.13
C ALA A 69 -0.76 6.13 -21.59
N ILE A 70 -1.55 6.68 -22.52
CA ILE A 70 -1.36 6.46 -23.96
C ILE A 70 0.00 6.97 -24.41
N LYS A 71 0.45 8.14 -23.93
CA LYS A 71 1.78 8.68 -24.26
C LYS A 71 2.90 7.79 -23.73
N SER A 72 2.77 7.30 -22.49
CA SER A 72 3.69 6.33 -21.88
C SER A 72 3.74 5.02 -22.68
N GLN A 73 2.58 4.46 -23.05
CA GLN A 73 2.51 3.24 -23.84
C GLN A 73 3.11 3.42 -25.24
N LYS A 74 2.78 4.50 -25.94
CA LYS A 74 3.36 4.82 -27.26
C LYS A 74 4.89 4.93 -27.19
N SER A 75 5.44 5.52 -26.12
CA SER A 75 6.89 5.61 -25.94
C SER A 75 7.55 4.25 -25.69
N LEU A 76 6.84 3.30 -25.05
CA LEU A 76 7.30 1.92 -24.93
C LEU A 76 7.28 1.21 -26.29
N SER A 77 6.21 1.37 -27.06
CA SER A 77 6.13 0.83 -28.42
C SER A 77 7.24 1.38 -29.32
N LEU A 78 7.55 2.68 -29.25
CA LEU A 78 8.63 3.29 -30.02
C LEU A 78 10.01 2.71 -29.64
N LEU A 79 10.26 2.49 -28.34
CA LEU A 79 11.47 1.80 -27.89
C LEU A 79 11.55 0.40 -28.51
N ASN A 80 10.48 -0.39 -28.40
CA ASN A 80 10.45 -1.77 -28.90
C ASN A 80 10.67 -1.81 -30.43
N VAL A 81 10.03 -0.92 -31.19
CA VAL A 81 10.22 -0.82 -32.64
C VAL A 81 11.66 -0.44 -32.98
N GLY A 82 12.24 0.56 -32.30
CA GLY A 82 13.63 0.95 -32.52
C GLY A 82 14.61 -0.17 -32.19
N GLN A 83 14.39 -0.88 -31.09
CA GLN A 83 15.17 -2.06 -30.71
C GLN A 83 15.07 -3.18 -31.75
N GLN A 84 13.86 -3.53 -32.21
CA GLN A 84 13.65 -4.52 -33.25
C GLN A 84 14.29 -4.12 -34.58
N PHE A 85 14.24 -2.83 -34.95
CA PHE A 85 14.90 -2.33 -36.15
C PHE A 85 16.43 -2.47 -36.07
N ILE A 86 17.05 -2.07 -34.95
CA ILE A 86 18.50 -2.21 -34.74
C ILE A 86 18.92 -3.68 -34.78
N ILE A 87 18.16 -4.57 -34.13
CA ILE A 87 18.42 -6.02 -34.14
C ILE A 87 18.26 -6.58 -35.55
N GLY A 88 17.18 -6.23 -36.26
CA GLY A 88 16.90 -6.70 -37.61
C GLY A 88 17.98 -6.29 -38.61
N VAL A 89 18.40 -5.02 -38.61
CA VAL A 89 19.51 -4.53 -39.45
C VAL A 89 20.82 -5.21 -39.07
N GLY A 90 21.10 -5.36 -37.77
CA GLY A 90 22.29 -6.07 -37.29
C GLY A 90 22.33 -7.53 -37.76
N LEU A 91 21.19 -8.22 -37.72
CA LEU A 91 21.04 -9.59 -38.21
C LEU A 91 21.25 -9.70 -39.72
N VAL A 92 20.67 -8.80 -40.51
CA VAL A 92 20.85 -8.79 -41.98
C VAL A 92 22.32 -8.55 -42.34
N LEU A 93 23.00 -7.63 -41.66
CA LEU A 93 24.43 -7.37 -41.88
C LEU A 93 25.31 -8.57 -41.49
N ILE A 94 24.97 -9.28 -40.41
CA ILE A 94 25.66 -10.50 -40.01
C ILE A 94 25.40 -11.63 -41.02
N LEU A 95 24.15 -11.82 -41.47
CA LEU A 95 23.79 -12.82 -42.49
C LEU A 95 24.47 -12.57 -43.83
N TRP A 96 24.59 -11.30 -44.23
CA TRP A 96 25.32 -10.91 -45.43
C TRP A 96 26.82 -11.25 -45.32
N ARG A 97 27.39 -11.20 -44.12
CA ARG A 97 28.81 -11.42 -43.85
C ARG A 97 29.16 -12.88 -43.50
N SER A 98 28.22 -13.63 -42.92
CA SER A 98 28.41 -14.97 -42.38
C SER A 98 27.43 -15.96 -43.02
N THR A 99 27.97 -16.90 -43.80
CA THR A 99 27.28 -17.96 -44.55
C THR A 99 26.60 -19.03 -43.68
N VAL A 100 26.52 -18.86 -42.36
CA VAL A 100 26.09 -19.93 -41.43
C VAL A 100 24.80 -19.54 -40.71
N VAL A 101 23.67 -19.93 -41.30
CA VAL A 101 22.30 -19.73 -40.78
C VAL A 101 22.12 -20.34 -39.38
N LEU A 102 22.83 -21.42 -39.06
CA LEU A 102 22.72 -22.13 -37.78
C LEU A 102 23.15 -21.29 -36.57
N VAL A 103 24.24 -20.51 -36.69
CA VAL A 103 24.73 -19.64 -35.60
C VAL A 103 23.74 -18.52 -35.30
N ASN A 104 23.06 -18.03 -36.35
CA ASN A 104 22.05 -16.99 -36.21
C ASN A 104 20.81 -17.49 -35.46
N THR A 105 20.28 -18.67 -35.83
CA THR A 105 19.14 -19.27 -35.13
C THR A 105 19.43 -19.50 -33.64
N LEU A 106 20.65 -19.95 -33.31
CA LEU A 106 21.12 -20.09 -31.92
C LEU A 106 21.21 -18.76 -31.17
N MET A 107 21.66 -17.68 -31.83
CA MET A 107 21.69 -16.34 -31.23
C MET A 107 20.29 -15.82 -30.91
N ILE A 108 19.32 -15.97 -31.82
CA ILE A 108 17.92 -15.55 -31.59
C ILE A 108 17.31 -16.32 -30.40
N GLN A 109 17.56 -17.63 -30.32
CA GLN A 109 17.12 -18.45 -29.18
C GLN A 109 17.74 -18.01 -27.85
N LEU A 110 18.95 -17.43 -27.87
CA LEU A 110 19.61 -16.89 -26.67
C LEU A 110 19.05 -15.51 -26.27
N TYR A 111 18.69 -14.66 -27.25
CA TYR A 111 18.21 -13.30 -26.98
C TYR A 111 16.80 -13.25 -26.40
N ILE A 112 15.90 -14.16 -26.79
CA ILE A 112 14.52 -14.21 -26.27
C ILE A 112 14.48 -14.38 -24.73
N PRO A 113 15.12 -15.41 -24.13
CA PRO A 113 15.11 -15.59 -22.68
C PRO A 113 15.88 -14.50 -21.93
N LEU A 114 16.88 -13.85 -22.56
CA LEU A 114 17.62 -12.76 -21.94
C LEU A 114 16.73 -11.53 -21.68
N ASN A 115 15.72 -11.28 -22.54
CA ASN A 115 14.73 -10.22 -22.33
C ASN A 115 13.83 -10.50 -21.11
N PHE A 116 13.58 -11.78 -20.80
CA PHE A 116 12.81 -12.18 -19.61
C PHE A 116 13.61 -12.02 -18.31
N LEU A 117 14.94 -12.13 -18.36
CA LEU A 117 15.78 -12.02 -17.17
C LEU A 117 15.63 -10.66 -16.47
N GLY A 118 15.46 -9.57 -17.23
CA GLY A 118 15.21 -8.24 -16.68
C GLY A 118 13.87 -8.14 -15.94
N VAL A 119 12.83 -8.82 -16.44
CA VAL A 119 11.53 -8.90 -15.76
C VAL A 119 11.65 -9.72 -14.49
N ILE A 120 12.30 -10.89 -14.55
CA ILE A 120 12.51 -11.77 -13.39
C ILE A 120 13.34 -11.07 -12.31
N TYR A 121 14.41 -10.36 -12.67
CA TYR A 121 15.23 -9.62 -11.71
C TYR A 121 14.39 -8.57 -10.95
N ARG A 122 13.56 -7.82 -11.67
CA ARG A 122 12.65 -6.84 -11.06
C ARG A 122 11.63 -7.52 -10.17
N GLU A 123 11.05 -8.64 -10.61
CA GLU A 123 10.08 -9.41 -9.84
C GLU A 123 10.69 -9.90 -8.52
N ILE A 124 11.89 -10.49 -8.56
CA ILE A 124 12.61 -10.94 -7.36
C ILE A 124 12.85 -9.78 -6.39
N LYS A 125 13.30 -8.61 -6.88
CA LYS A 125 13.52 -7.43 -6.04
C LYS A 125 12.22 -6.93 -5.39
N GLN A 126 11.12 -6.96 -6.12
CA GLN A 126 9.81 -6.60 -5.61
C GLN A 126 9.34 -7.59 -4.54
N SER A 127 9.38 -8.89 -4.83
CA SER A 127 8.97 -9.94 -3.89
C SER A 127 9.78 -9.93 -2.60
N LEU A 128 11.07 -9.62 -2.64
CA LEU A 128 11.88 -9.47 -1.43
C LEU A 128 11.41 -8.29 -0.56
N THR A 129 11.00 -7.19 -1.18
CA THR A 129 10.45 -6.01 -0.47
C THR A 129 9.08 -6.34 0.14
N ASP A 130 8.26 -7.10 -0.58
CA ASP A 130 6.95 -7.52 -0.09
C ASP A 130 7.07 -8.52 1.06
N LEU A 131 8.05 -9.43 1.00
CA LEU A 131 8.38 -10.33 2.11
C LEU A 131 8.86 -9.58 3.36
N ASP A 132 9.69 -8.56 3.20
CA ASP A 132 10.15 -7.72 4.32
C ASP A 132 8.99 -7.07 5.07
N ARG A 133 7.99 -6.55 4.34
CA ARG A 133 6.76 -6.01 4.93
C ARG A 133 5.93 -7.08 5.64
N MET A 134 5.80 -8.26 5.05
CA MET A 134 5.08 -9.37 5.66
C MET A 134 5.75 -9.79 6.98
N PHE A 135 7.08 -9.91 6.98
CA PHE A 135 7.84 -10.22 8.19
C PHE A 135 7.73 -9.13 9.25
N THR A 136 7.72 -7.85 8.85
CA THR A 136 7.47 -6.73 9.76
C THR A 136 6.12 -6.86 10.47
N LEU A 137 5.06 -7.25 9.76
CA LEU A 137 3.74 -7.47 10.37
C LEU A 137 3.71 -8.72 11.26
N LEU A 138 4.37 -9.80 10.84
CA LEU A 138 4.44 -11.04 11.62
C LEU A 138 5.24 -10.88 12.92
N MET A 139 6.23 -9.98 12.92
CA MET A 139 7.05 -9.62 14.07
C MET A 139 6.52 -8.39 14.82
N ALA A 140 5.36 -7.86 14.46
CA ALA A 140 4.77 -6.74 15.19
C ALA A 140 4.47 -7.17 16.63
N ASP A 141 4.99 -6.42 17.59
CA ASP A 141 4.79 -6.70 19.01
C ASP A 141 3.31 -6.59 19.38
N ARG A 142 2.89 -7.43 20.34
CA ARG A 142 1.55 -7.33 20.93
C ARG A 142 1.50 -6.10 21.82
N GLU A 143 0.63 -5.15 21.49
CA GLU A 143 0.46 -3.90 22.24
C GLU A 143 0.07 -4.15 23.70
N ILE A 144 -0.71 -5.20 23.95
CA ILE A 144 -1.06 -5.69 25.29
C ILE A 144 -0.65 -7.15 25.41
N ALA A 145 0.43 -7.38 26.14
CA ALA A 145 0.94 -8.69 26.47
C ALA A 145 0.64 -9.03 27.93
N ASP A 146 0.40 -10.32 28.19
CA ASP A 146 0.34 -10.84 29.55
C ASP A 146 1.77 -10.98 30.10
N GLU A 147 1.93 -10.74 31.40
CA GLU A 147 3.20 -10.98 32.07
C GLU A 147 3.56 -12.47 32.05
N PRO A 148 4.86 -12.83 32.01
CA PRO A 148 5.28 -14.23 32.05
C PRO A 148 4.73 -14.95 33.30
N GLY A 149 3.91 -15.98 33.08
CA GLY A 149 3.29 -16.74 34.16
C GLY A 149 2.04 -16.11 34.78
N ALA A 150 1.42 -15.13 34.12
CA ALA A 150 0.16 -14.55 34.55
C ALA A 150 -0.89 -15.64 34.85
N PRO A 151 -1.42 -15.71 36.09
CA PRO A 151 -2.39 -16.74 36.45
C PRO A 151 -3.72 -16.48 35.73
N ALA A 152 -4.45 -17.56 35.45
CA ALA A 152 -5.81 -17.44 34.94
C ALA A 152 -6.70 -16.70 35.96
N LEU A 153 -7.55 -15.79 35.48
CA LEU A 153 -8.51 -15.10 36.33
C LEU A 153 -9.52 -16.12 36.89
N VAL A 154 -9.47 -16.36 38.21
CA VAL A 154 -10.40 -17.25 38.92
C VAL A 154 -11.48 -16.42 39.59
N ILE A 155 -12.74 -16.60 39.16
CA ILE A 155 -13.90 -15.96 39.77
C ILE A 155 -14.47 -16.92 40.82
N ALA A 156 -14.38 -16.54 42.10
CA ALA A 156 -14.81 -17.37 43.23
C ALA A 156 -16.32 -17.64 43.23
N ASP A 157 -17.14 -16.61 42.96
CA ASP A 157 -18.58 -16.72 42.85
C ASP A 157 -19.04 -16.27 41.46
N ARG A 158 -19.44 -17.24 40.61
CA ARG A 158 -19.94 -16.96 39.26
C ARG A 158 -21.35 -16.37 39.23
N THR A 159 -22.10 -16.49 40.33
CA THR A 159 -23.48 -15.98 40.41
C THR A 159 -23.51 -14.47 40.70
N GLN A 160 -22.60 -13.99 41.55
CA GLN A 160 -22.46 -12.56 41.84
C GLN A 160 -21.38 -11.86 40.98
N GLY A 161 -20.40 -12.61 40.47
CA GLY A 161 -19.29 -12.05 39.71
C GLY A 161 -18.23 -11.37 40.59
N PRO A 162 -17.19 -10.78 39.99
CA PRO A 162 -16.12 -10.13 40.74
C PRO A 162 -16.46 -8.68 41.16
N GLU A 163 -15.82 -8.21 42.23
CA GLU A 163 -15.70 -6.77 42.49
C GLU A 163 -14.65 -6.18 41.55
N VAL A 164 -14.94 -5.01 40.96
CA VAL A 164 -14.00 -4.29 40.11
C VAL A 164 -13.64 -2.97 40.75
N ARG A 165 -12.35 -2.67 40.89
CA ARG A 165 -11.86 -1.43 41.50
C ARG A 165 -10.95 -0.69 40.55
N PHE A 166 -11.30 0.56 40.26
CA PHE A 166 -10.42 1.52 39.61
C PHE A 166 -9.71 2.30 40.71
N GLU A 167 -8.37 2.34 40.69
CA GLU A 167 -7.57 3.06 41.68
C GLU A 167 -6.67 4.10 41.00
N ARG A 168 -6.98 5.38 41.22
CA ARG A 168 -6.18 6.53 40.74
C ARG A 168 -5.84 6.43 39.24
N VAL A 169 -6.78 5.94 38.45
CA VAL A 169 -6.56 5.64 37.03
C VAL A 169 -6.37 6.93 36.25
N ARG A 170 -5.23 7.02 35.55
CA ARG A 170 -4.90 8.11 34.61
C ARG A 170 -4.64 7.50 33.26
N PHE A 171 -5.38 7.94 32.25
CA PHE A 171 -5.30 7.32 30.93
C PHE A 171 -5.36 8.34 29.80
N HIS A 172 -4.61 8.07 28.74
CA HIS A 172 -4.53 8.86 27.52
C HIS A 172 -4.30 7.93 26.31
N TYR A 173 -4.96 8.19 25.18
CA TYR A 173 -4.66 7.47 23.93
C TYR A 173 -3.41 8.02 23.26
N GLU A 174 -3.20 9.33 23.38
CA GLU A 174 -2.05 10.06 22.88
C GLU A 174 -1.48 10.90 24.03
N SER A 175 -0.16 11.04 24.11
CA SER A 175 0.51 11.74 25.21
C SER A 175 0.07 13.21 25.39
N ASN A 176 -0.51 13.82 24.34
CA ASN A 176 -0.99 15.20 24.33
C ASN A 176 -2.34 15.41 25.03
N ARG A 177 -3.11 14.34 25.32
CA ARG A 177 -4.49 14.47 25.78
C ARG A 177 -4.88 13.36 26.76
N THR A 178 -4.92 13.73 28.03
CA THR A 178 -5.48 12.89 29.09
C THR A 178 -7.00 12.84 29.02
N ILE A 179 -7.57 11.63 29.11
CA ILE A 179 -9.01 11.37 29.08
C ILE A 179 -9.54 11.08 30.49
N LEU A 180 -8.82 10.28 31.27
CA LEU A 180 -9.18 9.97 32.67
C LEU A 180 -8.17 10.61 33.61
N HIS A 181 -8.67 11.35 34.60
CA HIS A 181 -7.85 12.10 35.55
C HIS A 181 -8.04 11.55 36.97
N ASP A 182 -7.08 10.71 37.40
CA ASP A 182 -6.97 10.21 38.78
C ASP A 182 -8.25 9.56 39.33
N LEU A 183 -8.93 8.79 38.48
CA LEU A 183 -10.26 8.27 38.78
C LEU A 183 -10.19 7.05 39.72
N SER A 184 -10.91 7.11 40.84
CA SER A 184 -11.03 6.01 41.80
C SER A 184 -12.49 5.70 42.11
N PHE A 185 -12.92 4.45 41.90
CA PHE A 185 -14.25 3.98 42.27
C PHE A 185 -14.29 2.44 42.31
N THR A 186 -15.29 1.90 43.01
CA THR A 186 -15.51 0.46 43.14
C THR A 186 -16.88 0.09 42.57
N ILE A 187 -16.92 -0.98 41.80
CA ILE A 187 -18.14 -1.66 41.32
C ILE A 187 -18.31 -2.92 42.18
N PRO A 188 -19.25 -2.92 43.14
CA PRO A 188 -19.48 -4.08 44.00
C PRO A 188 -20.00 -5.28 43.21
N ALA A 189 -19.62 -6.49 43.62
CA ALA A 189 -20.14 -7.74 43.03
C ALA A 189 -21.67 -7.81 43.13
N GLY A 190 -22.31 -8.40 42.12
CA GLY A 190 -23.77 -8.59 42.05
C GLY A 190 -24.58 -7.32 41.81
N THR A 191 -23.94 -6.17 41.55
CA THR A 191 -24.63 -4.89 41.33
C THR A 191 -24.58 -4.44 39.86
N ILE A 192 -25.59 -3.65 39.46
CA ILE A 192 -25.59 -2.96 38.18
C ILE A 192 -25.15 -1.52 38.44
N THR A 193 -23.95 -1.17 37.99
CA THR A 193 -23.42 0.20 38.08
C THR A 193 -23.59 0.94 36.76
N ALA A 194 -24.30 2.06 36.79
CA ALA A 194 -24.47 2.92 35.63
C ALA A 194 -23.43 4.06 35.62
N VAL A 195 -22.69 4.18 34.52
CA VAL A 195 -21.72 5.28 34.31
C VAL A 195 -22.35 6.34 33.42
N VAL A 196 -22.65 7.52 33.99
CA VAL A 196 -23.30 8.64 33.30
C VAL A 196 -22.40 9.87 33.25
N GLY A 197 -22.58 10.70 32.22
CA GLY A 197 -21.78 11.93 32.06
C GLY A 197 -21.87 12.51 30.65
N ARG A 198 -21.41 13.75 30.49
CA ARG A 198 -21.44 14.49 29.20
C ARG A 198 -20.62 13.76 28.12
N SER A 199 -20.87 14.10 26.85
CA SER A 199 -20.04 13.59 25.76
C SER A 199 -18.57 13.95 26.00
N GLY A 200 -17.66 13.03 25.73
CA GLY A 200 -16.22 13.21 25.98
C GLY A 200 -15.74 12.97 27.41
N ALA A 201 -16.61 12.67 28.38
CA ALA A 201 -16.22 12.42 29.77
C ALA A 201 -15.46 11.09 30.03
N GLY A 202 -15.05 10.35 28.98
CA GLY A 202 -14.28 9.11 29.13
C GLY A 202 -15.08 7.83 29.39
N LYS A 203 -16.41 7.84 29.28
CA LYS A 203 -17.27 6.65 29.52
C LYS A 203 -16.89 5.42 28.67
N SER A 204 -16.73 5.61 27.36
CA SER A 204 -16.31 4.53 26.46
C SER A 204 -14.87 4.08 26.71
N THR A 205 -14.03 4.99 27.20
CA THR A 205 -12.65 4.68 27.59
C THR A 205 -12.63 3.79 28.82
N LEU A 206 -13.46 4.06 29.83
CA LEU A 206 -13.60 3.18 31.01
C LEU A 206 -14.02 1.78 30.62
N ALA A 207 -14.99 1.64 29.70
CA ALA A 207 -15.40 0.33 29.21
C ALA A 207 -14.25 -0.41 28.50
N ARG A 208 -13.43 0.29 27.70
CA ARG A 208 -12.28 -0.32 27.01
C ARG A 208 -11.17 -0.74 27.98
N LEU A 209 -10.91 0.03 29.03
CA LEU A 209 -9.96 -0.33 30.09
C LEU A 209 -10.46 -1.53 30.91
N LEU A 210 -11.77 -1.63 31.16
CA LEU A 210 -12.35 -2.78 31.85
C LEU A 210 -12.10 -4.10 31.11
N PHE A 211 -12.10 -4.07 29.77
CA PHE A 211 -11.75 -5.22 28.92
C PHE A 211 -10.25 -5.35 28.65
N ARG A 212 -9.41 -4.48 29.24
CA ARG A 212 -7.96 -4.42 29.02
C ARG A 212 -7.59 -4.34 27.53
N PHE A 213 -8.32 -3.54 26.75
CA PHE A 213 -7.94 -3.18 25.39
C PHE A 213 -6.88 -2.07 25.32
N TYR A 214 -6.64 -1.42 26.47
CA TYR A 214 -5.58 -0.44 26.71
C TYR A 214 -5.12 -0.63 28.17
N ASP A 215 -3.87 -0.27 28.46
CA ASP A 215 -3.29 -0.21 29.82
C ASP A 215 -2.91 1.26 30.16
#